data_AF-F2LCV5-F1
#
_entry.id   AF-F2LCV5-F1
#
_cell.length_a   1.000
_cell.length_b   1.000
_cell.length_c   1.000
_cell.angle_alpha   90.00
_cell.angle_beta   90.00
_cell.angle_gamma   90.00
#
_symmetry.space_group_name_H-M   'P 1'
#
loop_
_entity.id
_entity.type
_entity.pdbx_description
1 polymer ?
#
loop_
_entity_poly.entity_id
_entity_poly.type
_entity_poly.pdbx_seq_one_letter_code
_entity_poly.pdbx_strand_id
1 'polypeptide(L)'
;MTTTRHIDWRSGAVRIEQVRIEVDASGALAPDARALCGRPGITPGGALRDRVGKRLGLHGYAARCVIDVADARVASVAVLFEPIHFFDASITESRIVQAVAAASGRQLASTHPASAAPEPLAWGRARLFNHDPRQADPSLMLRYP
;
A
#
# COMPACT_ATOMS: atom_id res chain seq x y z
N MET A 1 -13.14 -13.49 6.82
CA MET A 1 -13.58 -12.69 5.65
C MET A 1 -12.46 -11.73 5.31
N THR A 2 -12.02 -11.71 4.04
CA THR A 2 -10.93 -10.84 3.58
C THR A 2 -11.53 -9.53 3.06
N THR A 3 -11.04 -8.40 3.55
CA THR A 3 -11.55 -7.08 3.19
C THR A 3 -10.97 -6.60 1.85
N THR A 4 -11.78 -6.06 0.94
CA THR A 4 -11.30 -5.58 -0.36
C THR A 4 -10.66 -4.18 -0.25
N ARG A 5 -9.48 -4.02 -0.84
CA ARG A 5 -8.82 -2.73 -1.02
C ARG A 5 -8.96 -2.24 -2.46
N HIS A 6 -9.21 -0.94 -2.62
CA HIS A 6 -9.26 -0.28 -3.93
C HIS A 6 -8.28 0.91 -3.97
N ILE A 7 -7.57 1.06 -5.08
CA ILE A 7 -6.68 2.19 -5.36
C ILE A 7 -7.23 2.91 -6.58
N ASP A 8 -7.61 4.17 -6.42
CA ASP A 8 -7.88 5.04 -7.57
C ASP A 8 -6.55 5.56 -8.10
N TRP A 9 -6.07 4.97 -9.18
CA TRP A 9 -4.78 5.32 -9.80
C TRP A 9 -4.75 6.72 -10.43
N ARG A 10 -5.92 7.34 -10.67
CA ARG A 10 -6.00 8.71 -11.19
C ARG A 10 -5.76 9.74 -10.09
N SER A 11 -6.32 9.54 -8.90
CA SER A 11 -6.23 10.50 -7.79
C SER A 11 -5.26 10.10 -6.68
N GLY A 12 -4.82 8.85 -6.65
CA GLY A 12 -4.03 8.29 -5.56
C GLY A 12 -4.86 7.92 -4.32
N ALA A 13 -6.19 8.09 -4.39
CA ALA A 13 -7.06 7.79 -3.26
C ALA A 13 -7.09 6.28 -2.99
N VAL A 14 -6.85 5.92 -1.73
CA VAL A 14 -6.97 4.55 -1.25
C VAL A 14 -8.29 4.40 -0.50
N ARG A 15 -9.02 3.33 -0.80
CA ARG A 15 -10.19 2.89 -0.04
C ARG A 15 -9.98 1.48 0.49
N ILE A 16 -10.45 1.26 1.71
CA ILE A 16 -10.54 -0.06 2.33
C ILE A 16 -12.02 -0.26 2.64
N GLU A 17 -12.64 -1.25 2.00
CA GLU A 17 -14.11 -1.36 1.95
C GLU A 17 -14.72 -0.08 1.34
N GLN A 18 -15.54 0.61 2.11
CA GLN A 18 -16.20 1.87 1.75
C GLN A 18 -15.45 3.08 2.34
N VAL A 19 -14.41 2.86 3.15
CA VAL A 19 -13.72 3.92 3.91
C VAL A 19 -12.54 4.44 3.10
N ARG A 20 -12.51 5.76 2.89
CA ARG A 20 -11.39 6.46 2.24
C ARG A 20 -10.32 6.78 3.27
N ILE A 21 -9.06 6.57 2.91
CA ILE A 21 -7.91 6.85 3.78
C ILE A 21 -7.57 8.33 3.67
N GLU A 22 -7.93 9.08 4.70
CA GLU A 22 -7.74 10.53 4.80
C GLU A 22 -7.34 10.92 6.23
N VAL A 23 -6.86 12.15 6.37
CA VAL A 23 -6.57 12.78 7.66
C VAL A 23 -7.69 13.73 8.04
N ASP A 24 -7.96 13.87 9.33
CA ASP A 24 -8.88 14.87 9.85
C ASP A 24 -8.19 16.22 10.13
N ALA A 25 -8.95 17.18 10.64
CA ALA A 25 -8.44 18.51 10.98
C ALA A 25 -7.38 18.53 12.09
N SER A 26 -7.24 17.44 12.87
CA SER A 26 -6.16 17.29 13.86
C SER A 26 -4.85 16.80 13.24
N GLY A 27 -4.88 16.44 11.94
CA GLY A 27 -3.74 15.85 11.24
C GLY A 27 -3.53 14.36 11.57
N ALA A 28 -4.47 13.71 12.23
CA ALA A 28 -4.50 12.27 12.45
C ALA A 28 -5.34 11.59 11.38
N LEU A 29 -5.27 10.25 11.28
CA LEU A 29 -6.19 9.48 10.45
C LEU A 29 -7.64 9.74 10.86
N ALA A 30 -8.49 10.01 9.87
CA ALA A 30 -9.91 10.27 10.07
C ALA A 30 -10.57 9.13 10.86
N PRO A 31 -11.58 9.41 11.71
CA PRO A 31 -12.14 8.43 12.65
C PRO A 31 -12.53 7.09 12.01
N ASP A 32 -13.15 7.13 10.83
CA ASP A 32 -13.56 5.91 10.12
C ASP A 32 -12.36 5.07 9.67
N ALA A 33 -11.32 5.71 9.15
CA ALA A 33 -10.10 5.03 8.74
C ALA A 33 -9.29 4.52 9.95
N ARG A 34 -9.30 5.28 11.05
CA ARG A 34 -8.70 4.89 12.32
C ARG A 34 -9.42 3.70 12.97
N ALA A 35 -10.75 3.60 12.83
CA ALA A 35 -11.53 2.48 13.35
C ALA A 35 -11.17 1.13 12.69
N LEU A 36 -10.58 1.15 11.48
CA LEU A 36 -10.04 -0.03 10.81
C LEU A 36 -8.67 -0.46 11.37
N CYS A 37 -8.02 0.40 12.14
CA CYS A 37 -6.65 0.25 12.56
C CYS A 37 -6.52 -0.18 14.03
N GLY A 38 -5.41 -0.85 14.34
CA GLY A 38 -5.00 -1.09 15.72
C GLY A 38 -4.41 0.15 16.38
N ARG A 39 -3.70 -0.03 17.50
CA ARG A 39 -2.96 1.08 18.11
C ARG A 39 -1.86 1.57 17.15
N PRO A 40 -1.77 2.89 16.89
CA PRO A 40 -0.70 3.43 16.06
C PRO A 40 0.65 3.29 16.75
N GLY A 41 1.70 3.16 15.96
CA GLY A 41 3.09 3.28 16.39
C GLY A 41 3.74 4.53 15.81
N ILE A 42 4.98 4.81 16.22
CA ILE A 42 5.78 5.89 15.63
C ILE A 42 6.91 5.25 14.83
N THR A 43 7.12 5.70 13.60
CA THR A 43 8.25 5.26 12.77
C THR A 43 9.55 5.92 13.22
N PRO A 44 10.73 5.36 12.87
CA PRO A 44 12.00 6.03 13.13
C PRO A 44 12.10 7.45 12.54
N GLY A 45 11.33 7.75 11.49
CA GLY A 45 11.26 9.08 10.87
C GLY A 45 10.21 10.00 11.48
N GLY A 46 9.61 9.64 12.62
CA GLY A 46 8.63 10.48 13.34
C GLY A 46 7.19 10.40 12.82
N ALA A 47 6.95 9.75 11.67
CA ALA A 47 5.58 9.55 11.16
C ALA A 47 4.76 8.64 12.08
N LEU A 48 3.48 8.97 12.25
CA LEU A 48 2.49 8.11 12.91
C LEU A 48 2.12 6.97 11.96
N ARG A 49 2.26 5.74 12.42
CA ARG A 49 2.03 4.53 11.64
C ARG A 49 0.82 3.77 12.16
N ASP A 50 -0.23 3.76 11.37
CA ASP A 50 -1.44 2.99 11.61
C ASP A 50 -1.40 1.68 10.83
N ARG A 51 -1.79 0.59 11.49
CA ARG A 51 -1.85 -0.74 10.89
C ARG A 51 -3.29 -1.20 10.86
N VAL A 52 -3.77 -1.52 9.67
CA VAL A 52 -5.13 -2.06 9.49
C VAL A 52 -5.20 -3.43 10.14
N GLY A 53 -6.15 -3.61 11.06
CA GLY A 53 -6.24 -4.81 11.90
C GLY A 53 -6.75 -6.04 11.15
N LYS A 54 -7.51 -5.84 10.07
CA LYS A 54 -8.06 -6.92 9.23
C LYS A 54 -7.12 -7.26 8.07
N ARG A 55 -7.12 -8.55 7.68
CA ARG A 55 -6.51 -8.98 6.43
C ARG A 55 -7.26 -8.40 5.23
N LEU A 56 -6.50 -7.95 4.26
CA LEU A 56 -6.99 -7.34 3.04
C LEU A 56 -6.74 -8.23 1.82
N GLY A 57 -7.50 -7.98 0.76
CA GLY A 57 -7.30 -8.54 -0.56
C GLY A 57 -7.00 -7.41 -1.54
N LEU A 58 -5.97 -7.59 -2.37
CA LEU A 58 -5.70 -6.73 -3.51
C LEU A 58 -5.43 -7.61 -4.74
N HIS A 59 -6.27 -7.47 -5.77
CA HIS A 59 -6.18 -8.26 -7.01
C HIS A 59 -6.09 -9.78 -6.81
N GLY A 60 -6.79 -10.31 -5.80
CA GLY A 60 -6.79 -11.74 -5.48
C GLY A 60 -5.69 -12.19 -4.50
N TYR A 61 -4.79 -11.30 -4.09
CA TYR A 61 -3.70 -11.59 -3.16
C TYR A 61 -4.02 -11.12 -1.74
N ALA A 62 -3.77 -11.98 -0.77
CA ALA A 62 -3.87 -11.64 0.65
C ALA A 62 -2.76 -10.67 1.05
N ALA A 63 -3.13 -9.66 1.82
CA ALA A 63 -2.22 -8.59 2.20
C ALA A 63 -2.59 -7.96 3.55
N ARG A 64 -1.66 -7.18 4.08
CA ARG A 64 -1.85 -6.22 5.17
C ARG A 64 -1.70 -4.81 4.64
N CYS A 65 -2.21 -3.83 5.38
CA CYS A 65 -2.05 -2.42 5.04
C CYS A 65 -1.47 -1.63 6.20
N VAL A 66 -0.54 -0.76 5.85
CA VAL A 66 0.10 0.19 6.76
C VAL A 66 -0.07 1.58 6.17
N ILE A 67 -0.46 2.54 7.00
CA ILE A 67 -0.68 3.93 6.63
C ILE A 67 0.26 4.78 7.49
N ASP A 68 1.09 5.58 6.85
CA ASP A 68 1.95 6.54 7.54
C ASP A 68 1.39 7.95 7.35
N VAL A 69 1.20 8.64 8.47
CA VAL A 69 0.79 10.05 8.54
C VAL A 69 1.96 10.87 9.05
N ALA A 70 2.33 11.91 8.30
CA ALA A 70 3.35 12.88 8.68
C ALA A 70 2.87 14.27 8.29
N ASP A 71 3.23 15.29 9.06
CA ASP A 71 2.91 16.69 8.79
C ASP A 71 1.42 16.92 8.49
N ALA A 72 0.55 16.28 9.28
CA ALA A 72 -0.91 16.32 9.14
C ALA A 72 -1.42 15.86 7.76
N ARG A 73 -0.71 14.95 7.09
CA ARG A 73 -1.06 14.41 5.76
C ARG A 73 -0.75 12.92 5.68
N VAL A 74 -1.45 12.20 4.80
CA VAL A 74 -1.08 10.82 4.45
C VAL A 74 0.23 10.86 3.67
N ALA A 75 1.32 10.45 4.30
CA ALA A 75 2.65 10.43 3.70
C ALA A 75 2.86 9.17 2.85
N SER A 76 2.36 8.02 3.33
CA SER A 76 2.39 6.80 2.54
C SER A 76 1.31 5.79 2.89
N VAL A 77 0.99 4.92 1.93
CA VAL A 77 0.19 3.71 2.18
C VAL A 77 0.90 2.51 1.57
N ALA A 78 1.28 1.56 2.42
CA ALA A 78 1.89 0.30 2.02
C ALA A 78 0.88 -0.85 2.02
N VAL A 79 0.83 -1.63 0.95
CA VAL A 79 0.27 -2.99 0.92
C VAL A 79 1.42 -3.95 1.20
N LEU A 80 1.31 -4.83 2.18
CA LEU A 80 2.27 -5.89 2.45
C LEU A 80 1.62 -7.21 2.06
N PHE A 81 2.02 -7.78 0.92
CA PHE A 81 1.49 -9.06 0.46
C PHE A 81 2.03 -10.17 1.36
N GLU A 82 1.16 -11.08 1.80
CA GLU A 82 1.62 -12.21 2.62
C GLU A 82 2.59 -13.07 1.80
N PRO A 83 3.69 -13.56 2.40
CA PRO A 83 4.69 -14.33 1.69
C PRO A 83 4.09 -15.66 1.23
N ILE A 84 4.32 -16.00 -0.03
CA ILE A 84 3.93 -17.27 -0.62
C ILE A 84 5.18 -18.15 -0.68
N HIS A 85 5.06 -19.40 -0.24
CA HIS A 85 6.20 -20.30 -0.02
C HIS A 85 7.14 -20.43 -1.24
N PHE A 86 8.44 -20.56 -0.93
CA PHE A 86 9.65 -20.30 -1.73
C PHE A 86 9.74 -20.82 -3.18
N PHE A 87 8.90 -21.74 -3.65
CA PHE A 87 9.00 -22.24 -5.04
C PHE A 87 8.29 -21.33 -6.06
N ASP A 88 7.39 -20.46 -5.62
CA ASP A 88 6.55 -19.61 -6.51
C ASP A 88 6.75 -18.10 -6.31
N ALA A 89 7.71 -17.68 -5.48
CA ALA A 89 7.88 -16.27 -5.10
C ALA A 89 8.05 -15.37 -6.33
N SER A 90 9.02 -15.63 -7.20
CA SER A 90 9.27 -14.79 -8.39
C SER A 90 8.13 -14.80 -9.41
N ILE A 91 7.40 -15.91 -9.55
CA ILE A 91 6.22 -16.01 -10.42
C ILE A 91 5.08 -15.18 -9.84
N THR A 92 4.83 -15.30 -8.53
CA THR A 92 3.76 -14.56 -7.86
C THR A 92 4.04 -13.07 -7.85
N GLU A 93 5.27 -12.68 -7.54
CA GLU A 93 5.71 -11.29 -7.62
C GLU A 93 5.46 -10.72 -9.02
N SER A 94 5.86 -11.45 -10.06
CA SER A 94 5.62 -11.07 -11.46
C SER A 94 4.12 -10.95 -11.77
N ARG A 95 3.28 -11.84 -11.26
CA ARG A 95 1.81 -11.76 -11.44
C ARG A 95 1.20 -10.57 -10.70
N ILE A 96 1.69 -10.25 -9.51
CA ILE A 96 1.28 -9.05 -8.76
C ILE A 96 1.71 -7.80 -9.53
N VAL A 97 2.93 -7.75 -10.07
CA VAL A 97 3.40 -6.66 -10.95
C VAL A 97 2.43 -6.47 -12.12
N GLN A 98 2.11 -7.55 -12.84
CA GLN A 98 1.22 -7.51 -13.99
C GLN A 98 -0.21 -7.09 -13.60
N ALA A 99 -0.75 -7.61 -12.50
CA ALA A 99 -2.09 -7.28 -12.03
C ALA A 99 -2.20 -5.79 -11.65
N VAL A 100 -1.20 -5.25 -10.96
CA VAL A 100 -1.12 -3.83 -10.60
C VAL A 100 -0.94 -2.96 -11.85
N ALA A 101 -0.08 -3.35 -12.79
CA ALA A 101 0.11 -2.63 -14.04
C ALA A 101 -1.21 -2.55 -14.83
N ALA A 102 -1.88 -3.68 -15.02
CA ALA A 102 -3.18 -3.76 -15.70
C ALA A 102 -4.24 -2.89 -15.00
N ALA A 103 -4.32 -2.97 -13.67
CA ALA A 103 -5.29 -2.17 -12.90
C ALA A 103 -4.99 -0.66 -12.93
N SER A 104 -3.72 -0.28 -13.03
CA SER A 104 -3.32 1.12 -13.16
C SER A 104 -3.53 1.68 -14.56
N GLY A 105 -3.60 0.82 -15.58
CA GLY A 105 -3.63 1.22 -16.99
C GLY A 105 -2.35 1.95 -17.43
N ARG A 106 -1.24 1.77 -16.71
CA ARG A 106 0.03 2.47 -16.94
C ARG A 106 1.11 1.53 -17.44
N GLN A 107 2.05 2.09 -18.19
CA GLN A 107 3.31 1.41 -18.47
C GLN A 107 4.17 1.37 -17.21
N LEU A 108 4.84 0.23 -17.02
CA LEU A 108 5.84 0.08 -15.97
C LEU A 108 7.18 0.57 -16.51
N ALA A 109 7.90 1.35 -15.70
CA ALA A 109 9.28 1.72 -16.00
C ALA A 109 10.23 0.51 -15.98
N SER A 110 9.85 -0.54 -15.25
CA SER A 110 10.54 -1.84 -15.23
C SER A 110 9.55 -2.96 -14.94
N THR A 111 9.72 -4.11 -15.60
CA THR A 111 8.94 -5.32 -15.36
C THR A 111 9.59 -6.26 -14.35
N HIS A 112 10.84 -6.01 -13.97
CA HIS A 112 11.54 -6.83 -12.98
C HIS A 112 10.99 -6.53 -11.57
N PRO A 113 10.49 -7.53 -10.81
CA PRO A 113 9.81 -7.31 -9.53
C PRO A 113 10.53 -6.35 -8.59
N ALA A 114 11.83 -6.55 -8.34
CA ALA A 114 12.64 -5.70 -7.45
C ALA A 114 12.76 -4.21 -7.85
N SER A 115 12.35 -3.86 -9.06
CA SER A 115 12.43 -2.49 -9.60
C SER A 115 11.13 -2.03 -10.23
N ALA A 116 10.07 -2.84 -10.13
CA ALA A 116 8.82 -2.57 -10.81
C ALA A 116 8.14 -1.33 -10.21
N ALA A 117 7.99 -0.31 -11.04
CA ALA A 117 7.31 0.92 -10.67
C ALA A 117 6.51 1.42 -11.88
N PRO A 118 5.25 1.82 -11.69
CA PRO A 118 4.58 2.66 -12.68
C PRO A 118 5.39 3.93 -12.90
N GLU A 119 5.27 4.53 -14.09
CA GLU A 119 5.76 5.89 -14.30
C GLU A 119 5.24 6.85 -13.21
N PRO A 120 6.00 7.91 -12.87
CA PRO A 120 5.58 8.89 -11.87
C PRO A 120 4.14 9.37 -12.10
N LEU A 121 3.35 9.40 -11.03
CA LEU A 121 1.94 9.76 -11.08
C LEU A 121 1.77 11.22 -10.67
N ALA A 122 0.74 11.90 -11.19
CA ALA A 122 0.48 13.31 -10.88
C ALA A 122 0.30 13.58 -9.38
N TRP A 123 -0.14 12.57 -8.62
CA TRP A 123 -0.37 12.64 -7.18
C TRP A 123 0.80 12.12 -6.33
N GLY A 124 1.84 11.53 -6.93
CA GLY A 124 2.94 10.93 -6.19
C GLY A 124 3.66 9.80 -6.91
N ARG A 125 4.17 8.83 -6.14
CA ARG A 125 4.93 7.69 -6.65
C ARG A 125 4.38 6.38 -6.11
N ALA A 126 4.23 5.40 -6.99
CA ALA A 126 4.00 4.01 -6.60
C ALA A 126 5.28 3.22 -6.84
N ARG A 127 5.67 2.39 -5.88
CA ARG A 127 6.77 1.42 -6.02
C ARG A 127 6.26 0.04 -5.64
N LEU A 128 6.51 -0.94 -6.49
CA LEU A 128 6.29 -2.34 -6.13
C LEU A 128 7.59 -2.95 -5.61
N PHE A 129 7.42 -3.93 -4.72
CA PHE A 129 8.45 -4.73 -4.08
C PHE A 129 9.57 -3.90 -3.44
N ASN A 130 9.20 -2.95 -2.58
CA ASN A 130 10.18 -2.34 -1.69
C ASN A 130 10.61 -3.38 -0.64
N HIS A 131 11.80 -3.96 -0.82
CA HIS A 131 12.44 -4.77 0.21
C HIS A 131 12.86 -3.88 1.39
N ASP A 132 11.98 -3.73 2.37
CA ASP A 132 12.41 -3.34 3.72
C ASP A 132 12.88 -4.64 4.42
N PRO A 133 14.17 -4.78 4.79
CA PRO A 133 14.68 -5.96 5.48
C PRO A 133 13.99 -6.22 6.84
N ARG A 134 13.28 -5.24 7.40
CA ARG A 134 12.44 -5.40 8.61
C ARG A 134 11.01 -5.82 8.31
N GLN A 135 10.56 -5.70 7.05
CA GLN A 135 9.22 -6.12 6.65
C GLN A 135 9.22 -7.45 5.90
N ALA A 136 10.33 -7.89 5.30
CA ALA A 136 10.56 -9.18 4.61
C ALA A 136 9.58 -9.56 3.49
N ASP A 137 8.41 -8.93 3.45
CA ASP A 137 7.28 -9.24 2.62
C ASP A 137 7.28 -8.35 1.36
N PRO A 138 6.90 -8.91 0.20
CA PRO A 138 6.65 -8.14 -1.00
C PRO A 138 5.63 -7.01 -0.74
N SER A 139 5.92 -5.78 -1.16
CA SER A 139 5.06 -4.63 -0.84
C SER A 139 4.74 -3.71 -2.02
N LEU A 140 3.51 -3.20 -2.10
CA LEU A 140 3.16 -2.06 -2.95
C LEU A 140 3.12 -0.81 -2.08
N MET A 141 4.03 0.12 -2.31
CA MET A 141 4.16 1.38 -1.57
C MET A 141 3.64 2.54 -2.41
N LEU A 142 2.63 3.24 -1.91
CA LEU A 142 2.20 4.53 -2.46
C LEU A 142 2.78 5.64 -1.59
N ARG A 143 3.54 6.57 -2.19
CA ARG A 143 4.10 7.74 -1.52
C ARG A 143 3.54 9.02 -2.11
N TYR A 144 3.12 9.91 -1.23
CA TYR A 144 2.59 11.23 -1.57
C TYR A 144 3.70 12.28 -1.36
N PRO A 145 3.66 13.42 -2.08
CA PRO A 145 4.62 14.50 -1.95
C PRO A 145 4.54 15.23 -0.60
#